data_AF-A0A378AW30-F1
#
_entry.id   AF-A0A378AW30-F1
#
_cell.length_a   1.000
_cell.length_b   1.000
_cell.length_c   1.000
_cell.angle_alpha   90.00
_cell.angle_beta   90.00
_cell.angle_gamma   90.00
#
_symmetry.space_group_name_H-M   'P 1'
#
loop_
_entity.id
_entity.type
_entity.pdbx_description
1 polymer ?
#
loop_
_entity_poly.entity_id
_entity_poly.type
_entity_poly.pdbx_seq_one_letter_code
_entity_poly.pdbx_strand_id
1 'polypeptide(L)'
;MEHLHMKTRTQQIEELNKEWTNPRWEGITRPYSAEEVVKLRGSVNPECTLAQLGAAKLWRLLHGGGEKRVRQQSRRADRRPGLAAGEGGYRSHLSLRLAGGGGC
;
A
#
# COMPACT_ATOMS: atom_id res chain seq x y z
N MET A 1 5.03 3.26 -34.74
CA MET A 1 4.08 2.26 -34.19
C MET A 1 4.84 1.47 -33.16
N GLU A 2 4.44 1.58 -31.90
CA GLU A 2 5.15 0.94 -30.81
C GLU A 2 5.08 -0.57 -30.98
N HIS A 3 6.25 -1.22 -31.04
CA HIS A 3 6.33 -2.66 -30.92
C HIS A 3 5.84 -2.99 -29.50
N LEU A 4 4.59 -3.45 -29.40
CA LEU A 4 4.16 -4.26 -28.26
C LEU A 4 5.23 -5.33 -28.10
N HIS A 5 5.97 -5.27 -27.01
CA HIS A 5 6.96 -6.29 -26.64
C HIS A 5 6.20 -7.56 -26.22
N MET A 6 5.56 -8.20 -27.20
CA MET A 6 4.91 -9.48 -27.06
C MET A 6 6.02 -10.54 -27.09
N LYS A 7 6.55 -10.87 -25.90
CA LYS A 7 7.52 -11.96 -25.75
C LYS A 7 6.91 -13.22 -26.36
N THR A 8 7.67 -13.91 -27.20
CA THR A 8 7.18 -15.14 -27.84
C THR A 8 6.97 -16.22 -26.79
N ARG A 9 6.07 -17.16 -27.04
CA ARG A 9 5.76 -18.25 -26.11
C ARG A 9 7.02 -18.99 -25.66
N THR A 10 7.93 -19.24 -26.60
CA THR A 10 9.24 -19.86 -26.38
C THR A 10 10.13 -19.03 -25.45
N GLN A 11 10.26 -17.72 -25.69
CA GLN A 11 11.04 -16.82 -24.82
C GLN A 11 10.51 -16.82 -23.39
N GLN A 12 9.19 -16.84 -23.22
CA GLN A 12 8.56 -16.84 -21.91
C GLN A 12 8.73 -18.20 -21.18
N ILE A 13 8.90 -19.31 -21.90
CA ILE A 13 9.23 -20.63 -21.32
C ILE A 13 10.68 -20.61 -20.81
N GLU A 14 11.61 -20.11 -21.62
CA GLU A 14 13.02 -20.00 -21.23
C GLU A 14 13.21 -19.10 -20.01
N GLU A 15 12.53 -17.97 -19.96
CA GLU A 15 12.58 -17.05 -18.82
C GLU A 15 12.02 -17.71 -17.54
N LEU A 16 10.93 -18.47 -17.66
CA LEU A 16 10.36 -19.21 -16.53
C LEU A 16 11.28 -20.33 -16.04
N ASN A 17 11.93 -21.05 -16.96
CA ASN A 17 12.92 -22.07 -16.61
C ASN A 17 14.14 -21.46 -15.89
N LYS A 18 14.61 -20.30 -16.32
CA LYS A 18 15.70 -19.56 -15.64
C LYS A 18 15.29 -19.13 -14.23
N GLU A 19 14.06 -18.63 -14.07
CA GLU A 19 13.53 -18.23 -12.78
C GLU A 19 13.45 -19.41 -11.79
N TRP A 20 13.18 -20.62 -12.28
CA TRP A 20 13.13 -21.83 -11.46
C TRP A 20 14.47 -22.31 -10.93
N THR A 21 15.59 -21.87 -11.52
CA THR A 21 16.95 -22.17 -11.04
C THR A 21 17.34 -21.30 -9.83
N ASN A 22 16.54 -20.29 -9.49
CA ASN A 22 16.81 -19.41 -8.35
C ASN A 22 16.79 -20.19 -7.02
N PRO A 23 17.70 -19.92 -6.06
CA PRO A 23 17.71 -20.55 -4.73
C PRO A 23 16.38 -20.46 -3.98
N ARG A 24 15.49 -19.53 -4.37
CA ARG A 24 14.11 -19.48 -3.86
C ARG A 24 13.33 -20.78 -4.05
N TRP A 25 13.61 -21.52 -5.12
CA TRP A 25 12.85 -22.71 -5.50
C TRP A 25 13.60 -24.01 -5.26
N GLU A 26 14.71 -23.96 -4.52
CA GLU A 26 15.51 -25.13 -4.18
C GLU A 26 14.69 -26.14 -3.34
N GLY A 27 14.72 -27.42 -3.73
CA GLY A 27 14.00 -28.50 -3.04
C GLY A 27 12.51 -28.63 -3.36
N ILE A 28 11.96 -27.88 -4.33
CA ILE A 28 10.55 -27.97 -4.71
C ILE A 28 10.35 -28.89 -5.92
N THR A 29 9.68 -30.02 -5.71
CA THR A 29 9.29 -30.94 -6.80
C THR A 29 8.02 -30.44 -7.49
N ARG A 30 8.09 -30.19 -8.81
CA ARG A 30 6.95 -29.80 -9.64
C ARG A 30 6.64 -30.91 -10.65
N PRO A 31 5.46 -31.56 -10.59
CA PRO A 31 5.06 -32.61 -11.54
C PRO A 31 4.42 -32.02 -12.82
N TYR A 32 4.89 -30.87 -13.29
CA TYR A 32 4.40 -30.19 -14.49
C TYR A 32 5.50 -29.32 -15.11
N SER A 33 5.41 -29.10 -16.41
CA SER A 33 6.41 -28.40 -17.21
C SER A 33 6.17 -26.89 -17.27
N ALA A 34 7.21 -26.11 -17.58
CA ALA A 34 7.09 -24.67 -17.82
C ALA A 34 6.13 -24.34 -18.97
N GLU A 35 6.04 -25.23 -19.96
CA GLU A 35 5.17 -25.08 -21.13
C GLU A 35 3.68 -25.11 -20.77
N GLU A 36 3.32 -25.95 -19.80
CA GLU A 36 1.94 -26.07 -19.29
C GLU A 36 1.54 -24.82 -18.51
N VAL A 37 2.44 -24.28 -17.70
CA VAL A 37 2.21 -23.01 -16.98
C VAL A 37 2.01 -21.85 -17.96
N VAL A 38 2.86 -21.80 -19.00
CA VAL A 38 2.76 -20.84 -20.11
C VAL A 38 1.45 -21.01 -20.91
N LYS A 39 0.95 -22.23 -21.05
CA LYS A 39 -0.34 -22.50 -21.72
C LYS A 39 -1.52 -21.93 -20.93
N LEU A 40 -1.47 -22.02 -19.60
CA LEU A 40 -2.57 -21.65 -18.71
C LEU A 40 -2.67 -20.15 -18.44
N ARG A 41 -1.56 -19.40 -18.53
CA ARG A 41 -1.54 -17.96 -18.21
C ARG A 41 -2.34 -17.07 -19.18
N GLY A 42 -2.73 -17.60 -20.34
CA GLY A 42 -3.42 -16.84 -21.38
C GLY A 42 -2.55 -15.79 -22.07
N SER A 43 -3.17 -14.92 -22.86
CA SER A 43 -2.46 -13.90 -23.66
C SER A 43 -2.14 -12.62 -22.89
N VAL A 44 -2.86 -12.33 -21.80
CA VAL A 44 -2.74 -11.09 -21.03
C VAL A 44 -2.50 -11.46 -19.57
N ASN A 45 -1.35 -11.05 -19.04
CA ASN A 45 -0.99 -11.27 -17.65
C ASN A 45 -1.05 -9.93 -16.89
N PRO A 46 -2.06 -9.70 -16.04
CA PRO A 46 -2.13 -8.48 -15.23
C PRO A 46 -1.01 -8.45 -14.19
N GLU A 47 -0.45 -7.27 -13.92
CA GLU A 47 0.62 -7.11 -12.95
C GLU A 47 0.08 -7.12 -11.51
N CYS A 48 0.40 -8.17 -10.75
CA CYS A 48 0.03 -8.30 -9.34
C CYS A 48 1.07 -7.67 -8.41
N THR A 49 1.24 -6.35 -8.49
CA THR A 49 2.31 -5.59 -7.80
C THR A 49 2.34 -5.81 -6.28
N LEU A 50 1.19 -5.73 -5.59
CA LEU A 50 1.11 -5.96 -4.14
C LEU A 50 1.54 -7.39 -3.75
N ALA A 51 1.13 -8.38 -4.54
CA ALA A 51 1.48 -9.78 -4.27
C ALA A 51 2.97 -10.03 -4.48
N GLN A 52 3.56 -9.47 -5.54
CA GLN A 52 4.99 -9.57 -5.82
C GLN A 52 5.83 -8.95 -4.71
N LEU A 53 5.52 -7.71 -4.33
CA LEU A 53 6.22 -6.99 -3.27
C LEU A 53 6.07 -7.69 -1.91
N GLY A 54 4.87 -8.19 -1.61
CA GLY A 54 4.59 -8.95 -0.39
C GLY A 54 5.41 -10.25 -0.31
N ALA A 55 5.42 -11.04 -1.38
CA ALA A 55 6.16 -12.30 -1.46
C ALA A 55 7.69 -12.10 -1.40
N ALA A 56 8.21 -11.02 -1.98
CA ALA A 56 9.62 -10.66 -1.89
C ALA A 56 10.01 -10.22 -0.47
N LYS A 57 9.18 -9.36 0.16
CA LYS A 57 9.41 -8.90 1.53
C LYS A 57 9.36 -10.06 2.53
N LEU A 58 8.36 -10.94 2.42
CA LEU A 58 8.22 -12.11 3.29
C LEU A 58 9.42 -13.05 3.16
N TRP A 59 9.84 -13.34 1.92
CA TRP A 59 11.01 -14.18 1.67
C TRP A 59 12.28 -13.64 2.34
N ARG A 60 12.53 -12.34 2.23
CA ARG A 60 13.68 -11.69 2.87
C ARG A 60 13.61 -11.77 4.40
N LEU A 61 12.41 -11.67 4.98
CA LEU A 61 12.23 -11.80 6.43
C LEU A 61 12.56 -13.21 6.92
N LEU A 62 12.19 -14.25 6.16
CA LEU A 62 12.48 -15.65 6.49
C LEU A 62 13.99 -15.98 6.44
N HIS A 63 14.73 -15.36 5.52
CA HIS A 63 16.16 -15.63 5.28
C HIS A 63 17.11 -14.68 6.02
N GLY A 64 16.70 -14.14 7.18
CA GLY A 64 17.58 -13.33 8.04
C GLY A 64 17.33 -11.83 8.03
N GLY A 65 16.39 -11.31 7.22
CA GLY A 65 15.95 -9.90 7.29
C GLY A 65 14.99 -9.60 8.46
N GLY A 66 14.66 -10.62 9.25
CA GLY A 66 13.73 -10.57 10.39
C GLY A 66 14.33 -10.02 11.68
N GLU A 67 15.47 -9.32 11.63
CA GLU A 67 15.99 -8.59 12.79
C GLU A 67 15.23 -7.27 13.00
N LYS A 68 13.99 -7.44 13.46
CA LYS A 68 13.25 -6.63 14.43
C LYS A 68 13.88 -5.29 14.82
N ARG A 69 13.65 -4.30 13.95
CA ARG A 69 13.56 -2.89 14.38
C ARG A 69 12.19 -2.65 15.02
N VAL A 70 11.98 -3.22 16.21
CA VAL A 70 10.96 -2.73 17.14
C VAL A 70 11.38 -1.30 17.46
N ARG A 71 10.87 -0.33 16.69
CA ARG A 71 10.97 1.06 17.09
C ARG A 71 10.27 1.12 18.44
N GLN A 72 11.06 1.31 19.49
CA GLN A 72 10.60 1.82 20.77
C GLN A 72 9.73 3.02 20.45
N GLN A 73 8.41 2.83 20.48
CA GLN A 73 7.47 3.91 20.32
C GLN A 73 7.38 4.58 21.69
N SER A 74 8.49 5.22 22.08
CA SER A 74 8.56 6.08 23.23
C SER A 74 7.67 7.28 22.94
N ARG A 75 6.42 7.19 23.41
CA ARG A 75 5.58 8.33 23.82
C ARG A 75 5.55 9.49 22.83
N ARG A 76 4.77 9.38 21.75
CA ARG A 76 4.11 10.58 21.22
C ARG A 76 3.06 10.95 22.26
N ALA A 77 3.45 11.82 23.18
CA ALA A 77 2.50 12.50 24.05
C ALA A 77 1.39 13.06 23.16
N ASP A 78 0.17 12.62 23.42
CA ASP A 78 -1.03 13.31 22.98
C ASP A 78 -0.91 14.77 23.41
N ARG A 79 -0.64 15.63 22.43
CA ARG A 79 -0.86 17.06 22.56
C ARG A 79 -1.72 17.44 21.36
N ARG A 80 -3.02 17.12 21.44
CA ARG A 80 -4.04 17.87 20.69
C ARG A 80 -4.08 19.26 21.34
N PRO A 81 -3.61 20.33 20.69
CA PRO A 81 -4.00 21.66 21.15
C PRO A 81 -5.52 21.76 20.94
N GLY A 82 -6.21 22.19 21.99
CA GLY A 82 -7.66 22.32 22.01
C GLY A 82 -8.16 23.12 20.82
N LEU A 83 -9.22 22.62 20.18
CA LEU A 83 -10.08 23.46 19.38
C LEU A 83 -10.54 24.61 20.29
N ALA A 84 -10.04 25.81 20.02
CA ALA A 84 -10.63 27.02 20.53
C ALA A 84 -12.08 27.05 20.03
N ALA A 85 -13.01 26.92 20.97
CA ALA A 85 -14.43 27.16 20.75
C ALA A 85 -14.58 28.61 20.27
N GLY A 86 -14.71 28.79 18.96
CA GLY A 86 -15.23 30.02 18.39
C GLY A 86 -16.73 30.03 18.63
N GLU A 87 -17.15 30.74 19.67
CA GLU A 87 -18.55 31.06 19.91
C GLU A 87 -19.04 32.00 18.79
N GLY A 88 -19.41 31.41 17.65
CA GLY A 88 -20.14 32.07 16.57
C GLY A 88 -21.60 32.24 16.99
N GLY A 89 -21.86 33.28 17.78
CA GLY A 89 -23.18 33.68 18.24
C GLY A 89 -24.16 33.85 17.07
N TYR A 90 -25.18 33.01 17.08
CA TYR A 90 -26.31 33.04 16.16
C TYR A 90 -27.13 34.30 16.44
N ARG A 91 -27.19 35.18 15.45
CA ARG A 91 -28.09 36.35 15.38
C ARG A 91 -29.52 35.90 15.64
N SER A 92 -30.07 36.25 16.79
CA SER A 92 -31.51 36.36 16.99
C SER A 92 -31.84 37.82 17.27
N HIS A 93 -32.63 38.38 16.36
CA HIS A 93 -33.29 39.65 16.47
C HIS A 93 -34.33 39.59 17.60
N LEU A 94 -34.30 40.52 18.55
CA LEU A 94 -35.49 41.10 19.21
C LEU A 94 -35.01 42.26 20.11
N SER A 95 -35.11 43.50 19.64
CA SER A 95 -36.23 44.40 19.95
C SER A 95 -36.02 45.24 21.21
N LEU A 96 -35.76 46.52 20.97
CA LEU A 96 -36.49 47.68 21.49
C LEU A 96 -36.32 48.14 22.96
N ARG A 97 -36.25 49.48 23.03
CA ARG A 97 -36.68 50.42 24.09
C ARG A 97 -35.64 50.74 25.17
N LEU A 98 -35.07 51.96 25.11
CA LEU A 98 -35.61 53.25 25.59
C LEU A 98 -35.49 53.39 27.11
N ALA A 99 -34.59 54.28 27.55
CA ALA A 99 -34.65 55.19 28.70
C ALA A 99 -33.19 55.56 29.04
N GLY A 100 -32.73 56.81 28.82
CA GLY A 100 -32.88 57.90 29.80
C GLY A 100 -31.82 57.71 30.91
N GLY A 101 -30.85 58.57 31.16
CA GLY A 101 -30.74 60.01 31.00
C GLY A 101 -29.93 60.53 32.21
N GLY A 102 -29.14 61.60 32.00
CA GLY A 102 -28.54 62.45 33.05
C GLY A 102 -27.36 61.83 33.83
N GLY A 103 -26.22 62.47 34.03
CA GLY A 103 -25.91 63.89 33.99
C GLY A 103 -25.75 64.43 35.41
N CYS A 104 -24.54 64.30 35.96
CA CYS A 104 -23.83 65.25 36.83
C CYS A 104 -22.59 64.55 37.40
#